data_AF-A0A7X4BSR0-F1
#
_entry.id   AF-A0A7X4BSR0-F1
#
_cell.length_a   1.000
_cell.length_b   1.000
_cell.length_c   1.000
_cell.angle_alpha   90.00
_cell.angle_beta   90.00
_cell.angle_gamma   90.00
#
_symmetry.space_group_name_H-M   'P 1'
#
loop_
_entity.id
_entity.type
_entity.pdbx_description
1 polymer ?
#
loop_
_entity_poly.entity_id
_entity_poly.type
_entity_poly.pdbx_seq_one_letter_code
_entity_poly.pdbx_strand_id
1 'polypeptide(L)'
;MSIAKLTGTSLLAGVLAAAPLAPHPVGAQAPATQDEVTFTRDIAPIMQRGCVRCHRDNGVAPMSLVHFDEVKDYASRIVRRTQIRDRMGAMPPWYVEKDVGIQHFKDDMSLDDREIDAIEQWWRAGTPEGDPADLPPPLEFDDDVVWVAGEPDLIVKLPEVLVKGDDPDWWGDIEPIPTGLAEDRYVKSVEIREVNDVGRNEEGGHEGRHTVGGRFVVHHMIWSTRVPEGEAGDGPSSTSWPVHEVGREPDLFDEDAGRLLRAGSSVVSNSLHLHSNGRDTRAHLEIGFRFHPPDYMPKYRRAFFGLGNASDIDIRAGRVRPGTPRLSGPQPAHQDRHL
;
A
#
# COMPACT_ATOMS: atom_id res chain seq x y z
N MET A 1 -42.16 87.17 9.14
CA MET A 1 -42.93 87.81 10.22
C MET A 1 -44.16 86.96 10.51
N SER A 2 -44.54 86.92 11.79
CA SER A 2 -45.67 86.22 12.41
C SER A 2 -45.52 84.72 12.73
N ILE A 3 -45.32 84.53 14.04
CA ILE A 3 -45.42 83.31 14.83
C ILE A 3 -46.90 83.14 15.20
N ALA A 4 -47.42 81.91 15.23
CA ALA A 4 -48.60 81.59 16.03
C ALA A 4 -48.48 80.17 16.62
N LYS A 5 -48.25 80.13 17.93
CA LYS A 5 -48.58 78.99 18.80
C LYS A 5 -50.09 79.00 19.03
N LEU A 6 -50.73 77.84 19.15
CA LEU A 6 -51.71 77.61 20.22
C LEU A 6 -52.05 76.13 20.40
N THR A 7 -52.15 75.82 21.68
CA THR A 7 -52.40 74.57 22.39
C THR A 7 -53.82 74.04 22.20
N GLY A 8 -53.97 72.71 22.29
CA GLY A 8 -55.29 72.08 22.40
C GLY A 8 -55.17 70.61 22.78
N THR A 9 -55.08 70.34 24.08
CA THR A 9 -55.21 69.00 24.66
C THR A 9 -56.67 68.56 24.56
N SER A 10 -56.93 67.39 23.98
CA SER A 10 -58.23 66.70 24.11
C SER A 10 -57.97 65.21 24.24
N LEU A 11 -58.36 64.67 25.40
CA LEU A 11 -58.45 63.24 25.65
C LEU A 11 -59.57 62.67 24.77
N LEU A 12 -59.24 61.66 23.96
CA LEU A 12 -60.19 60.67 23.49
C LEU A 12 -59.70 59.29 23.89
N ALA A 13 -60.51 58.63 24.72
CA ALA A 13 -60.39 57.23 25.07
C ALA A 13 -60.59 56.37 23.82
N GLY A 14 -59.53 55.70 23.39
CA GLY A 14 -59.57 54.67 22.35
C GLY A 14 -59.39 53.29 22.98
N VAL A 15 -60.49 52.57 23.16
CA VAL A 15 -60.48 51.13 23.38
C VAL A 15 -59.99 50.49 22.07
N LEU A 16 -58.83 49.85 22.10
CA LEU A 16 -58.35 49.01 21.00
C LEU A 16 -58.10 47.59 21.52
N ALA A 17 -58.87 46.68 20.94
CA ALA A 17 -58.95 45.27 21.25
C ALA A 17 -57.60 44.57 21.10
N ALA A 18 -57.28 43.70 22.04
CA ALA A 18 -56.20 42.72 21.89
C ALA A 18 -56.63 41.70 20.81
N ALA A 19 -56.06 41.84 19.62
CA ALA A 19 -56.13 40.79 18.61
C ALA A 19 -55.24 39.61 19.05
N PRO A 20 -55.71 38.36 19.03
CA PRO A 20 -54.86 37.22 19.29
C PRO A 20 -53.85 37.09 18.14
N LEU A 21 -52.56 37.17 18.47
CA LEU A 21 -51.47 36.77 17.58
C LEU A 21 -51.63 35.27 17.29
N ALA A 22 -52.16 34.94 16.11
CA ALA A 22 -52.08 33.59 15.60
C ALA A 22 -50.60 33.26 15.35
N PRO A 23 -50.06 32.14 15.85
CA PRO A 23 -48.72 31.70 15.47
C PRO A 23 -48.75 31.39 13.98
N HIS A 24 -47.95 32.13 13.21
CA HIS A 24 -47.63 31.72 11.84
C HIS A 24 -46.96 30.34 11.93
N PRO A 25 -47.41 29.32 11.16
CA PRO A 25 -46.58 28.16 10.99
C PRO A 25 -45.31 28.66 10.31
N VAL A 26 -44.21 28.64 11.04
CA VAL A 26 -42.89 28.56 10.43
C VAL A 26 -42.93 27.25 9.68
N GLY A 27 -43.33 27.32 8.41
CA GLY A 27 -43.01 26.28 7.46
C GLY A 27 -41.49 26.22 7.48
N ALA A 28 -40.94 25.23 8.18
CA ALA A 28 -39.61 24.76 7.91
C ALA A 28 -39.64 24.27 6.47
N GLN A 29 -39.36 25.18 5.53
CA GLN A 29 -38.70 24.79 4.31
C GLN A 29 -37.36 24.25 4.79
N ALA A 30 -37.29 22.94 5.02
CA ALA A 30 -36.04 22.25 4.86
C ALA A 30 -35.60 22.58 3.43
N PRO A 31 -34.49 23.32 3.24
CA PRO A 31 -33.80 23.18 1.98
C PRO A 31 -33.44 21.70 1.92
N ALA A 32 -33.80 21.02 0.83
CA ALA A 32 -33.13 19.77 0.49
C ALA A 32 -31.64 20.08 0.61
N THR A 33 -31.01 19.49 1.62
CA THR A 33 -29.63 19.71 1.97
C THR A 33 -28.79 19.38 0.74
N GLN A 34 -27.73 20.13 0.52
CA GLN A 34 -26.68 19.73 -0.41
C GLN A 34 -26.41 18.24 -0.24
N ASP A 35 -26.34 17.51 -1.35
CA ASP A 35 -26.26 16.05 -1.39
C ASP A 35 -25.40 15.51 -0.24
N GLU A 36 -26.06 14.98 0.79
CA GLU A 36 -25.40 14.55 2.02
C GLU A 36 -24.41 13.44 1.65
N VAL A 37 -23.13 13.63 1.97
CA VAL A 37 -22.08 12.63 1.70
C VAL A 37 -22.37 11.40 2.55
N THR A 38 -22.56 10.24 1.93
CA THR A 38 -22.89 8.98 2.61
C THR A 38 -21.79 7.94 2.45
N PHE A 39 -21.72 6.96 3.37
CA PHE A 39 -20.71 5.92 3.30
C PHE A 39 -20.85 5.11 2.01
N THR A 40 -22.03 4.57 1.76
CA THR A 40 -22.34 3.63 0.67
C THR A 40 -22.02 4.22 -0.70
N ARG A 41 -22.49 5.44 -0.98
CA ARG A 41 -22.30 6.10 -2.28
C ARG A 41 -20.94 6.76 -2.45
N ASP A 42 -20.46 7.48 -1.43
CA ASP A 42 -19.36 8.44 -1.62
C ASP A 42 -18.04 7.97 -0.98
N ILE A 43 -18.09 7.26 0.16
CA ILE A 43 -16.88 6.89 0.92
C ILE A 43 -16.41 5.46 0.62
N ALA A 44 -17.32 4.51 0.44
CA ALA A 44 -16.99 3.12 0.16
C ALA A 44 -16.13 2.96 -1.11
N PRO A 45 -16.37 3.69 -2.23
CA PRO A 45 -15.46 3.65 -3.38
C PRO A 45 -14.04 4.14 -3.04
N ILE A 46 -13.92 5.16 -2.19
CA ILE A 46 -12.63 5.69 -1.74
C ILE A 46 -11.90 4.66 -0.87
N MET A 47 -12.61 4.03 0.07
CA MET A 47 -12.06 2.99 0.94
C MET A 47 -11.62 1.79 0.11
N GLN A 48 -12.43 1.31 -0.83
CA GLN A 48 -12.08 0.17 -1.68
C GLN A 48 -10.80 0.43 -2.47
N ARG A 49 -10.70 1.57 -3.16
CA ARG A 49 -9.53 1.90 -4.00
C ARG A 49 -8.27 2.19 -3.18
N GLY A 50 -8.39 3.02 -2.15
CA GLY A 50 -7.23 3.57 -1.43
C GLY A 50 -6.82 2.78 -0.20
N CYS A 51 -7.75 2.08 0.46
CA CYS A 51 -7.52 1.56 1.81
C CYS A 51 -7.65 0.03 1.91
N VAL A 52 -8.65 -0.57 1.27
CA VAL A 52 -9.05 -1.98 1.47
C VAL A 52 -7.98 -2.98 1.02
N ARG A 53 -7.10 -2.63 0.07
CA ARG A 53 -5.96 -3.51 -0.28
C ARG A 53 -5.08 -3.86 0.92
N CYS A 54 -4.95 -2.92 1.86
CA CYS A 54 -4.19 -3.11 3.09
C CYS A 54 -5.08 -3.37 4.31
N HIS A 55 -6.22 -2.67 4.38
CA HIS A 55 -7.20 -2.70 5.47
C HIS A 55 -8.36 -3.65 5.16
N ARG A 56 -8.04 -4.93 5.07
CA ARG A 56 -9.00 -6.02 4.94
C ARG A 56 -8.57 -7.18 5.82
N ASP A 57 -9.45 -8.15 5.97
CA ASP A 57 -9.09 -9.43 6.57
C ASP A 57 -7.88 -10.05 5.84
N ASN A 58 -6.92 -10.54 6.62
CA ASN A 58 -5.64 -11.04 6.13
C ASN A 58 -4.80 -10.03 5.33
N GLY A 59 -5.13 -8.73 5.42
CA GLY A 59 -4.33 -7.64 4.89
C GLY A 59 -3.13 -7.28 5.79
N VAL A 60 -2.34 -6.29 5.37
CA VAL A 60 -1.15 -5.82 6.11
C VAL A 60 -1.48 -4.94 7.30
N ALA A 61 -2.69 -4.36 7.33
CA ALA A 61 -3.06 -3.38 8.33
C ALA A 61 -3.74 -4.05 9.54
N PRO A 62 -3.56 -3.50 10.76
CA PRO A 62 -4.06 -4.11 11.99
C PRO A 62 -5.57 -3.95 12.20
N MET A 63 -6.28 -3.33 11.26
CA MET A 63 -7.74 -3.19 11.29
C MET A 63 -8.33 -3.22 9.88
N SER A 64 -9.52 -3.82 9.76
CA SER A 64 -10.31 -3.80 8.53
C SER A 64 -11.00 -2.44 8.35
N LEU A 65 -11.12 -2.02 7.08
CA LEU A 65 -11.88 -0.86 6.63
C LEU A 65 -12.81 -1.26 5.46
N VAL A 66 -13.30 -2.50 5.48
CA VAL A 66 -14.18 -3.06 4.45
C VAL A 66 -15.65 -2.71 4.73
N HIS A 67 -16.09 -2.88 5.99
CA HIS A 67 -17.48 -2.73 6.37
C HIS A 67 -17.75 -1.39 7.08
N PHE A 68 -18.97 -0.87 6.92
CA PHE A 68 -19.38 0.43 7.45
C PHE A 68 -19.08 0.61 8.95
N ASP A 69 -19.48 -0.35 9.78
CA ASP A 69 -19.30 -0.27 11.23
C ASP A 69 -17.83 -0.08 11.62
N GLU A 70 -16.93 -0.78 10.93
CA GLU A 70 -15.48 -0.69 11.17
C GLU A 70 -14.94 0.68 10.71
N VAL A 71 -15.32 1.12 9.51
CA VAL A 71 -14.87 2.42 8.97
C VAL A 71 -15.36 3.57 9.84
N LYS A 72 -16.61 3.49 10.31
CA LYS A 72 -17.22 4.47 11.22
C LYS A 72 -16.44 4.60 12.52
N ASP A 73 -16.07 3.49 13.16
CA ASP A 73 -15.31 3.50 14.41
C ASP A 73 -13.93 4.15 14.26
N TYR A 74 -13.34 4.07 13.07
CA TYR A 74 -12.05 4.68 12.75
C TYR A 74 -12.14 6.05 12.05
N ALA A 75 -13.33 6.59 11.77
CA ALA A 75 -13.53 7.76 10.91
C ALA A 75 -12.65 8.97 11.27
N SER A 76 -12.57 9.33 12.56
CA SER A 76 -11.72 10.43 13.03
C SER A 76 -10.22 10.21 12.77
N ARG A 77 -9.77 8.96 12.85
CA ARG A 77 -8.38 8.58 12.56
C ARG A 77 -8.12 8.59 11.07
N ILE A 78 -9.08 8.13 10.25
CA ILE A 78 -9.00 8.17 8.79
C ILE A 78 -8.81 9.62 8.34
N VAL A 79 -9.68 10.55 8.74
CA VAL A 79 -9.56 11.99 8.44
C VAL A 79 -8.16 12.51 8.80
N ARG A 80 -7.70 12.25 10.02
CA ARG A 80 -6.38 12.73 10.48
C ARG A 80 -5.23 12.18 9.64
N ARG A 81 -5.33 10.96 9.13
CA ARG A 81 -4.27 10.28 8.38
C ARG A 81 -4.28 10.68 6.90
N THR A 82 -5.45 10.87 6.31
CA THR A 82 -5.58 11.32 4.91
C THR A 82 -5.23 12.79 4.74
N GLN A 83 -5.52 13.65 5.72
CA GLN A 83 -5.17 15.08 5.69
C GLN A 83 -3.65 15.36 5.71
N ILE A 84 -2.83 14.41 6.16
CA ILE A 84 -1.36 14.54 6.19
C ILE A 84 -0.68 13.76 5.07
N ARG A 85 -1.38 13.52 3.94
CA ARG A 85 -0.94 12.69 2.79
C ARG A 85 0.52 12.89 2.33
N ASP A 86 1.08 14.08 2.55
CA ASP A 86 2.42 14.50 2.17
C ASP A 86 3.49 14.25 3.25
N ARG A 87 3.13 13.65 4.39
CA ARG A 87 4.00 13.52 5.57
C ARG A 87 3.99 12.13 6.15
N MET A 88 5.11 11.74 6.74
CA MET A 88 5.26 10.47 7.45
C MET A 88 4.09 10.18 8.39
N GLY A 89 3.50 9.00 8.22
CA GLY A 89 2.32 8.56 8.96
C GLY A 89 1.00 8.89 8.29
N ALA A 90 1.02 9.34 7.03
CA ALA A 90 -0.14 9.41 6.15
C ALA A 90 -0.76 8.03 5.88
N MET A 91 -2.03 8.03 5.52
CA MET A 91 -2.69 6.92 4.84
C MET A 91 -3.46 7.44 3.63
N PRO A 92 -3.41 6.77 2.47
CA PRO A 92 -2.50 5.66 2.15
C PRO A 92 -1.02 6.12 2.16
N PRO A 93 -0.05 5.22 2.45
CA PRO A 93 1.36 5.59 2.57
C PRO A 93 1.99 5.81 1.18
N TRP A 94 1.67 6.93 0.55
CA TRP A 94 2.05 7.24 -0.83
C TRP A 94 2.57 8.69 -0.96
N TYR A 95 3.88 8.85 -0.78
CA TYR A 95 4.56 10.16 -0.69
C TYR A 95 5.14 10.65 -2.03
N VAL A 96 4.42 10.43 -3.12
CA VAL A 96 4.91 10.83 -4.45
C VAL A 96 4.84 12.35 -4.63
N GLU A 97 5.91 12.92 -5.17
CA GLU A 97 5.95 14.33 -5.58
C GLU A 97 5.00 14.62 -6.75
N LYS A 98 4.00 15.47 -6.50
CA LYS A 98 2.93 15.80 -7.47
C LYS A 98 3.34 16.78 -8.58
N ASP A 99 4.55 17.32 -8.53
CA ASP A 99 4.99 18.41 -9.42
C ASP A 99 6.28 18.08 -10.20
N VAL A 100 6.84 16.88 -10.05
CA VAL A 100 8.13 16.50 -10.64
C VAL A 100 8.12 15.08 -11.16
N GLY A 101 8.58 14.87 -12.39
CA GLY A 101 8.78 13.53 -12.94
C GLY A 101 7.48 12.86 -13.39
N ILE A 102 7.36 11.55 -13.13
CA ILE A 102 6.19 10.74 -13.52
C ILE A 102 5.01 11.11 -12.61
N GLN A 103 3.87 11.46 -13.21
CA GLN A 103 2.67 11.93 -12.50
C GLN A 103 1.49 10.98 -12.58
N HIS A 104 1.60 9.92 -13.38
CA HIS A 104 0.56 8.92 -13.54
C HIS A 104 1.16 7.56 -13.28
N PHE A 105 0.69 6.92 -12.23
CA PHE A 105 1.14 5.61 -11.80
C PHE A 105 0.04 4.60 -12.09
N LYS A 106 0.45 3.43 -12.56
CA LYS A 106 -0.44 2.26 -12.53
C LYS A 106 -0.72 1.95 -11.05
N ASP A 107 -1.98 1.68 -10.73
CA ASP A 107 -2.44 1.35 -9.36
C ASP A 107 -2.20 2.48 -8.33
N ASP A 108 -2.36 3.74 -8.75
CA ASP A 108 -2.27 4.92 -7.88
C ASP A 108 -3.33 4.89 -6.77
N MET A 109 -2.87 4.72 -5.52
CA MET A 109 -3.70 4.69 -4.32
C MET A 109 -3.86 6.07 -3.67
N SER A 110 -3.30 7.13 -4.25
CA SER A 110 -3.42 8.46 -3.68
C SER A 110 -4.86 8.94 -3.63
N LEU A 111 -5.12 9.82 -2.66
CA LEU A 111 -6.38 10.53 -2.54
C LEU A 111 -6.22 11.94 -3.10
N ASP A 112 -7.19 12.35 -3.92
CA ASP A 112 -7.29 13.73 -4.37
C ASP A 112 -7.92 14.64 -3.29
N ASP A 113 -7.94 15.94 -3.55
CA ASP A 113 -8.50 16.92 -2.61
C ASP A 113 -9.99 16.69 -2.34
N ARG A 114 -10.75 16.30 -3.37
CA ARG A 114 -12.20 16.10 -3.27
C ARG A 114 -12.52 14.90 -2.39
N GLU A 115 -11.72 13.85 -2.50
CA GLU A 115 -11.89 12.63 -1.72
C GLU A 115 -11.56 12.85 -0.25
N ILE A 116 -10.50 13.61 0.04
CA ILE A 116 -10.16 14.01 1.40
C ILE A 116 -11.26 14.88 2.00
N ASP A 117 -11.76 15.85 1.23
CA ASP A 117 -12.87 16.71 1.65
C ASP A 117 -14.16 15.92 1.86
N ALA A 118 -14.44 14.90 1.04
CA ALA A 118 -15.61 14.03 1.20
C ALA A 118 -15.52 13.21 2.50
N ILE A 119 -14.36 12.61 2.78
CA ILE A 119 -14.11 11.88 4.04
C ILE A 119 -14.31 12.81 5.25
N GLU A 120 -13.79 14.04 5.19
CA GLU A 120 -13.97 15.01 6.27
C GLU A 120 -15.44 15.42 6.45
N GLN A 121 -16.15 15.71 5.36
CA GLN A 121 -17.56 16.09 5.39
C GLN A 121 -18.43 14.96 5.94
N TRP A 122 -18.21 13.73 5.49
CA TRP A 122 -18.91 12.55 5.99
C TRP A 122 -18.70 12.36 7.50
N TRP A 123 -17.46 12.50 7.98
CA TRP A 123 -17.18 12.41 9.41
C TRP A 123 -17.88 13.54 10.21
N ARG A 124 -17.85 14.78 9.70
CA ARG A 124 -18.50 15.95 10.34
C ARG A 124 -20.03 15.84 10.36
N ALA A 125 -20.62 15.18 9.38
CA ALA A 125 -22.06 14.91 9.31
C ALA A 125 -22.53 13.80 10.26
N GLY A 126 -21.61 13.13 10.98
CA GLY A 126 -21.95 12.05 11.90
C GLY A 126 -21.94 10.67 11.25
N THR A 127 -21.17 10.49 10.16
CA THR A 127 -20.96 9.21 9.46
C THR A 127 -22.26 8.54 8.96
N PRO A 128 -23.10 9.24 8.17
CA PRO A 128 -24.32 8.63 7.62
C PRO A 128 -23.96 7.45 6.70
N GLU A 129 -24.66 6.33 6.87
CA GLU A 129 -24.41 5.11 6.09
C GLU A 129 -24.88 5.25 4.64
N GLY A 130 -26.10 5.76 4.43
CA GLY A 130 -26.75 5.83 3.12
C GLY A 130 -27.51 4.56 2.77
N ASP A 131 -27.85 4.38 1.49
CA ASP A 131 -28.59 3.21 1.01
C ASP A 131 -27.61 2.06 0.68
N PRO A 132 -27.74 0.87 1.28
CA PRO A 132 -26.93 -0.29 0.91
C PRO A 132 -26.96 -0.65 -0.58
N ALA A 133 -28.00 -0.25 -1.32
CA ALA A 133 -28.08 -0.43 -2.77
C ALA A 133 -27.05 0.39 -3.57
N ASP A 134 -26.50 1.45 -2.98
CA ASP A 134 -25.49 2.31 -3.60
C ASP A 134 -24.05 1.80 -3.38
N LEU A 135 -23.87 0.67 -2.66
CA LEU A 135 -22.55 0.11 -2.43
C LEU A 135 -21.89 -0.33 -3.74
N PRO A 136 -20.60 0.00 -3.96
CA PRO A 136 -19.84 -0.58 -5.06
C PRO A 136 -19.70 -2.10 -4.87
N PRO A 137 -19.62 -2.86 -5.97
CA PRO A 137 -19.29 -4.29 -5.90
C PRO A 137 -18.05 -4.51 -5.03
N PRO A 138 -18.05 -5.49 -4.10
CA PRO A 138 -16.88 -5.78 -3.28
C PRO A 138 -15.66 -6.13 -4.14
N LEU A 139 -14.48 -5.69 -3.71
CA LEU A 139 -13.24 -6.16 -4.31
C LEU A 139 -13.04 -7.64 -3.98
N GLU A 140 -12.75 -8.43 -5.01
CA GLU A 140 -12.34 -9.81 -4.87
C GLU A 140 -10.82 -9.87 -4.74
N PHE A 141 -10.34 -10.66 -3.80
CA PHE A 141 -8.92 -10.88 -3.59
C PHE A 141 -8.65 -12.37 -3.60
N ASP A 142 -7.63 -12.77 -4.36
CA ASP A 142 -7.25 -14.17 -4.41
C ASP A 142 -6.66 -14.61 -3.07
N ASP A 143 -7.31 -15.61 -2.47
CA ASP A 143 -6.89 -16.22 -1.20
C ASP A 143 -5.70 -17.17 -1.36
N ASP A 144 -5.36 -17.53 -2.59
CA ASP A 144 -4.27 -18.43 -2.92
C ASP A 144 -2.97 -17.69 -3.26
N VAL A 145 -1.86 -18.41 -3.21
CA VAL A 145 -0.59 -17.97 -3.80
C VAL A 145 -0.75 -18.10 -5.31
N VAL A 146 -1.36 -17.11 -5.95
CA VAL A 146 -1.65 -17.07 -7.40
C VAL A 146 -0.52 -16.33 -8.12
N TRP A 147 -0.24 -16.75 -9.35
CA TRP A 147 0.67 -16.03 -10.23
C TRP A 147 -0.02 -14.77 -10.78
N VAL A 148 0.31 -13.60 -10.23
CA VAL A 148 -0.34 -12.31 -10.54
C VAL A 148 -0.14 -11.91 -12.00
N ALA A 149 1.02 -12.22 -12.59
CA ALA A 149 1.28 -11.93 -14.01
C ALA A 149 0.79 -13.03 -14.98
N GLY A 150 -0.11 -13.93 -14.53
CA GLY A 150 -0.64 -15.08 -15.28
C GLY A 150 0.20 -16.34 -15.09
N GLU A 151 -0.23 -17.49 -15.62
CA GLU A 151 0.52 -18.75 -15.45
C GLU A 151 1.92 -18.67 -16.09
N PRO A 152 3.01 -19.06 -15.38
CA PRO A 152 4.35 -19.13 -15.96
C PRO A 152 4.50 -20.23 -17.01
N ASP A 153 5.35 -19.98 -18.00
CA ASP A 153 5.77 -21.00 -18.98
C ASP A 153 6.80 -21.97 -18.37
N LEU A 154 7.57 -21.50 -17.38
CA LEU A 154 8.56 -22.27 -16.65
C LEU A 154 8.53 -21.89 -15.17
N ILE A 155 8.42 -22.90 -14.29
CA ILE A 155 8.52 -22.72 -12.84
C ILE A 155 9.79 -23.43 -12.35
N VAL A 156 10.68 -22.68 -11.71
CA VAL A 156 11.86 -23.24 -11.03
C VAL A 156 11.61 -23.21 -9.54
N LYS A 157 11.54 -24.40 -8.93
CA LYS A 157 11.35 -24.56 -7.49
C LYS A 157 12.69 -24.68 -6.78
N LEU A 158 12.91 -23.81 -5.80
CA LEU A 158 14.11 -23.86 -4.95
C LEU A 158 13.92 -24.87 -3.80
N PRO A 159 15.01 -25.30 -3.14
CA PRO A 159 14.94 -26.20 -1.99
C PRO A 159 14.09 -25.61 -0.86
N GLU A 160 13.42 -26.49 -0.13
CA GLU A 160 12.75 -26.11 1.11
C GLU A 160 13.78 -25.79 2.20
N VAL A 161 13.51 -24.71 2.93
CA VAL A 161 14.21 -24.32 4.15
C VAL A 161 13.27 -24.41 5.33
N LEU A 162 13.82 -24.78 6.49
CA LEU A 162 13.15 -24.67 7.79
C LEU A 162 13.80 -23.52 8.54
N VAL A 163 13.01 -22.53 8.94
CA VAL A 163 13.43 -21.40 9.78
C VAL A 163 12.64 -21.51 11.08
N LYS A 164 13.34 -21.57 12.23
CA LYS A 164 12.69 -21.66 13.53
C LYS A 164 12.25 -20.30 14.03
N GLY A 165 11.27 -20.30 14.92
CA GLY A 165 10.66 -19.06 15.43
C GLY A 165 11.61 -18.13 16.19
N ASP A 166 12.72 -18.63 16.70
CA ASP A 166 13.75 -17.87 17.42
C ASP A 166 15.11 -17.84 16.69
N ASP A 167 15.17 -18.31 15.44
CA ASP A 167 16.41 -18.28 14.67
C ASP A 167 16.87 -16.83 14.44
N PRO A 168 18.18 -16.55 14.57
CA PRO A 168 18.74 -15.27 14.15
C PRO A 168 18.67 -15.14 12.63
N ASP A 169 18.78 -13.91 12.14
CA ASP A 169 18.93 -13.67 10.70
C ASP A 169 20.10 -14.47 10.13
N TRP A 170 19.86 -15.07 8.96
CA TRP A 170 20.85 -15.86 8.24
C TRP A 170 21.09 -15.29 6.84
N TRP A 171 22.36 -15.24 6.45
CA TRP A 171 22.79 -14.86 5.10
C TRP A 171 23.68 -15.94 4.52
N GLY A 172 23.42 -16.32 3.27
CA GLY A 172 24.29 -17.24 2.54
C GLY A 172 23.77 -17.57 1.16
N ASP A 173 24.44 -18.53 0.53
CA ASP A 173 24.06 -19.06 -0.76
C ASP A 173 23.49 -20.47 -0.62
N ILE A 174 22.58 -20.82 -1.51
CA ILE A 174 22.07 -22.17 -1.72
C ILE A 174 22.75 -22.80 -2.94
N GLU A 175 22.70 -24.13 -3.02
CA GLU A 175 23.21 -24.86 -4.17
C GLU A 175 22.52 -24.40 -5.47
N PRO A 176 23.26 -24.27 -6.59
CA PRO A 176 22.67 -23.91 -7.87
C PRO A 176 21.59 -24.90 -8.31
N ILE A 177 20.43 -24.36 -8.73
CA ILE A 177 19.27 -25.17 -9.14
C ILE A 177 19.11 -25.10 -10.67
N PRO A 178 19.26 -26.21 -11.40
CA PRO A 178 19.03 -26.23 -12.84
C PRO A 178 17.64 -25.70 -13.20
N THR A 179 17.56 -24.79 -14.16
CA THR A 179 16.28 -24.25 -14.63
C THR A 179 15.47 -25.30 -15.39
N GLY A 180 16.14 -26.32 -15.95
CA GLY A 180 15.52 -27.30 -16.84
C GLY A 180 15.20 -26.77 -18.23
N LEU A 181 15.59 -25.52 -18.54
CA LEU A 181 15.34 -24.91 -19.84
C LEU A 181 16.22 -25.54 -20.93
N ALA A 182 15.59 -26.02 -22.01
CA ALA A 182 16.27 -26.73 -23.10
C ALA A 182 16.71 -25.82 -24.26
N GLU A 183 16.10 -24.64 -24.40
CA GLU A 183 16.36 -23.68 -25.47
C GLU A 183 16.43 -22.27 -24.91
N ASP A 184 17.25 -21.40 -25.50
CA ASP A 184 17.35 -20.00 -25.11
C ASP A 184 16.01 -19.29 -25.30
N ARG A 185 15.54 -18.57 -24.27
CA ARG A 185 14.26 -17.84 -24.31
C ARG A 185 14.38 -16.43 -23.76
N TYR A 186 13.76 -15.48 -24.45
CA TYR A 186 13.58 -14.13 -23.93
C TYR A 186 12.41 -14.09 -22.95
N VAL A 187 12.67 -13.59 -21.76
CA VAL A 187 11.71 -13.46 -20.67
C VAL A 187 11.02 -12.10 -20.75
N LYS A 188 9.68 -12.11 -20.76
CA LYS A 188 8.82 -10.91 -20.73
C LYS A 188 8.44 -10.51 -19.29
N SER A 189 8.37 -11.50 -18.39
CA SER A 189 8.21 -11.22 -16.96
C SER A 189 8.75 -12.34 -16.09
N VAL A 190 9.13 -11.98 -14.88
CA VAL A 190 9.50 -12.92 -13.82
C VAL A 190 8.72 -12.57 -12.55
N GLU A 191 8.23 -13.59 -11.87
CA GLU A 191 7.55 -13.46 -10.58
C GLU A 191 8.14 -14.49 -9.63
N ILE A 192 8.32 -14.11 -8.36
CA ILE A 192 8.79 -15.02 -7.33
C ILE A 192 7.77 -15.03 -6.21
N ARG A 193 7.34 -16.23 -5.84
CA ARG A 193 6.43 -16.44 -4.72
C ARG A 193 7.08 -17.35 -3.68
N GLU A 194 6.87 -17.03 -2.42
CA GLU A 194 7.19 -17.92 -1.31
C GLU A 194 5.98 -18.81 -1.03
N VAL A 195 6.22 -20.12 -1.04
CA VAL A 195 5.24 -21.14 -0.63
C VAL A 195 5.69 -21.63 0.74
N ASN A 196 4.84 -21.45 1.74
CA ASN A 196 5.13 -21.84 3.12
C ASN A 196 3.93 -22.48 3.83
N ASP A 197 4.19 -23.08 4.99
CA ASP A 197 3.21 -23.77 5.82
C ASP A 197 2.50 -22.85 6.84
N VAL A 198 2.66 -21.53 6.72
CA VAL A 198 1.92 -20.55 7.54
C VAL A 198 0.57 -20.27 6.90
N GLY A 199 -0.51 -20.73 7.52
CA GLY A 199 -1.86 -20.41 7.06
C GLY A 199 -2.14 -18.90 7.09
N ARG A 200 -2.87 -18.36 6.09
CA ARG A 200 -3.24 -16.93 6.05
C ARG A 200 -4.01 -16.47 7.31
N ASN A 201 -4.73 -17.38 7.96
CA ASN A 201 -5.52 -17.16 9.17
C ASN A 201 -4.83 -17.64 10.46
N GLU A 202 -3.63 -18.22 10.36
CA GLU A 202 -2.92 -18.75 11.52
C GLU A 202 -2.15 -17.63 12.20
N GLU A 203 -2.73 -17.14 13.30
CA GLU A 203 -2.18 -16.16 14.25
C GLU A 203 -0.67 -15.97 14.09
N GLY A 204 -0.27 -14.80 13.57
CA GLY A 204 1.10 -14.28 13.60
C GLY A 204 1.80 -14.72 14.89
N GLY A 205 2.80 -15.60 14.76
CA GLY A 205 3.50 -16.19 15.90
C GLY A 205 3.97 -15.13 16.90
N HIS A 206 3.73 -15.43 18.18
CA HIS A 206 4.10 -14.70 19.40
C HIS A 206 3.99 -13.16 19.37
N GLU A 207 3.07 -12.64 20.20
CA GLU A 207 3.03 -11.24 20.65
C GLU A 207 2.58 -10.18 19.64
N GLY A 208 1.49 -10.44 18.90
CA GLY A 208 0.62 -9.35 18.41
C GLY A 208 1.20 -8.47 17.30
N ARG A 209 2.09 -9.01 16.44
CA ARG A 209 2.48 -8.36 15.19
C ARG A 209 1.73 -8.98 14.00
N HIS A 210 0.57 -8.41 13.71
CA HIS A 210 -0.25 -8.70 12.54
C HIS A 210 0.28 -7.96 11.31
N THR A 211 1.51 -8.27 10.86
CA THR A 211 2.04 -7.72 9.61
C THR A 211 2.28 -8.85 8.63
N VAL A 212 2.15 -8.57 7.33
CA VAL A 212 2.43 -9.54 6.26
C VAL A 212 3.87 -10.06 6.28
N GLY A 213 4.80 -9.29 6.88
CA GLY A 213 6.17 -9.78 7.15
C GLY A 213 6.22 -10.98 8.10
N GLY A 214 5.23 -11.14 9.00
CA GLY A 214 5.13 -12.28 9.92
C GLY A 214 4.67 -13.60 9.26
N ARG A 215 4.47 -13.60 7.93
CA ARG A 215 4.20 -14.82 7.15
C ARG A 215 5.45 -15.37 6.49
N PHE A 216 6.30 -14.48 6.00
CA PHE A 216 7.41 -14.83 5.11
C PHE A 216 8.70 -15.02 5.91
N VAL A 217 9.50 -16.00 5.52
CA VAL A 217 10.84 -16.21 6.12
C VAL A 217 11.96 -15.88 5.15
N VAL A 218 11.68 -15.77 3.85
CA VAL A 218 12.65 -15.25 2.88
C VAL A 218 12.50 -13.73 2.79
N HIS A 219 13.41 -13.00 3.43
CA HIS A 219 13.34 -11.54 3.43
C HIS A 219 13.76 -10.95 2.09
N HIS A 220 14.89 -11.41 1.55
CA HIS A 220 15.28 -11.11 0.17
C HIS A 220 16.20 -12.17 -0.42
N MET A 221 16.23 -12.24 -1.75
CA MET A 221 17.20 -13.03 -2.48
C MET A 221 17.76 -12.22 -3.64
N ILE A 222 19.08 -11.95 -3.60
CA ILE A 222 19.84 -11.49 -4.76
C ILE A 222 20.22 -12.72 -5.56
N TRP A 223 19.96 -12.72 -6.86
CA TRP A 223 20.13 -13.93 -7.67
C TRP A 223 20.39 -13.63 -9.14
N SER A 224 20.91 -14.65 -9.81
CA SER A 224 21.13 -14.67 -11.25
C SER A 224 20.88 -16.07 -11.81
N THR A 225 20.70 -16.18 -13.12
CA THR A 225 20.78 -17.47 -13.82
C THR A 225 22.11 -17.55 -14.53
N ARG A 226 22.86 -18.64 -14.33
CA ARG A 226 24.20 -18.82 -14.87
C ARG A 226 24.31 -20.11 -15.65
N VAL A 227 24.98 -20.06 -16.79
CA VAL A 227 25.44 -21.24 -17.51
C VAL A 227 26.82 -21.62 -16.95
N PRO A 228 27.14 -22.91 -16.79
CA PRO A 228 28.48 -23.35 -16.42
C PRO A 228 29.58 -22.71 -17.29
N GLU A 229 30.75 -22.50 -16.68
CA GLU A 229 31.89 -21.89 -17.36
C GLU A 229 32.32 -22.73 -18.57
N GLY A 230 32.48 -22.10 -19.73
CA GLY A 230 32.82 -22.78 -20.98
C GLY A 230 31.63 -23.28 -21.81
N GLU A 231 30.42 -23.29 -21.27
CA GLU A 231 29.20 -23.75 -21.98
C GLU A 231 28.34 -22.59 -22.51
N ALA A 232 28.67 -21.35 -22.16
CA ALA A 232 27.86 -20.17 -22.44
C ALA A 232 27.86 -19.70 -23.92
N GLY A 233 28.66 -20.30 -24.80
CA GLY A 233 28.84 -19.90 -26.20
C GLY A 233 29.16 -18.41 -26.35
N ASP A 234 28.64 -17.77 -27.40
CA ASP A 234 28.71 -16.32 -27.58
C ASP A 234 27.68 -15.60 -26.68
N GLY A 235 28.15 -14.70 -25.81
CA GLY A 235 27.32 -13.80 -24.98
C GLY A 235 27.37 -14.10 -23.45
N PRO A 236 26.51 -13.44 -22.65
CA PRO A 236 26.86 -13.09 -21.27
C PRO A 236 27.05 -14.16 -20.17
N SER A 237 26.96 -15.48 -20.30
CA SER A 237 27.09 -16.52 -19.22
C SER A 237 26.21 -16.39 -17.95
N SER A 238 25.78 -15.18 -17.57
CA SER A 238 25.03 -14.84 -16.38
C SER A 238 24.02 -13.75 -16.71
N THR A 239 22.78 -13.97 -16.29
CA THR A 239 21.70 -12.97 -16.34
C THR A 239 21.28 -12.65 -14.92
N SER A 240 21.51 -11.40 -14.49
CA SER A 240 20.95 -10.90 -13.23
C SER A 240 19.46 -10.59 -13.39
N TRP A 241 18.69 -10.95 -12.37
CA TRP A 241 17.26 -10.68 -12.28
C TRP A 241 16.98 -9.62 -11.21
N PRO A 242 15.80 -9.00 -11.23
CA PRO A 242 15.36 -8.17 -10.11
C PRO A 242 15.42 -8.95 -8.78
N VAL A 243 15.82 -8.26 -7.72
CA VAL A 243 15.95 -8.85 -6.38
C VAL A 243 14.56 -9.26 -5.89
N HIS A 244 14.44 -10.47 -5.34
CA HIS A 244 13.24 -10.85 -4.61
C HIS A 244 13.24 -10.16 -3.25
N GLU A 245 12.12 -9.58 -2.86
CA GLU A 245 11.87 -8.97 -1.55
C GLU A 245 10.44 -9.31 -1.13
N VAL A 246 10.18 -9.28 0.18
CA VAL A 246 8.83 -9.50 0.72
C VAL A 246 7.84 -8.48 0.14
N GLY A 247 6.73 -8.98 -0.41
CA GLY A 247 5.66 -8.14 -0.97
C GLY A 247 5.95 -7.56 -2.36
N ARG A 248 7.01 -8.03 -3.04
CA ARG A 248 7.33 -7.61 -4.40
C ARG A 248 6.30 -8.14 -5.41
N GLU A 249 5.78 -7.24 -6.24
CA GLU A 249 4.93 -7.55 -7.40
C GLU A 249 5.74 -8.15 -8.57
N PRO A 250 5.09 -8.77 -9.58
CA PRO A 250 5.80 -9.30 -10.75
C PRO A 250 6.63 -8.25 -11.47
N ASP A 251 7.84 -8.63 -11.87
CA ASP A 251 8.69 -7.81 -12.71
C ASP A 251 8.28 -7.97 -14.18
N LEU A 252 7.59 -6.96 -14.70
CA LEU A 252 7.24 -6.86 -16.12
C LEU A 252 8.35 -6.14 -16.88
N PHE A 253 8.85 -6.76 -17.94
CA PHE A 253 9.82 -6.13 -18.83
C PHE A 253 9.10 -5.48 -20.02
N ASP A 254 9.68 -4.38 -20.51
CA ASP A 254 9.17 -3.63 -21.67
C ASP A 254 9.07 -4.54 -22.89
N GLU A 255 8.02 -4.40 -23.70
CA GLU A 255 7.79 -5.29 -24.85
C GLU A 255 8.90 -5.20 -25.92
N ASP A 256 9.61 -4.08 -26.03
CA ASP A 256 10.73 -3.87 -26.93
C ASP A 256 12.08 -4.36 -26.32
N ALA A 257 12.08 -4.82 -25.06
CA ALA A 257 13.26 -5.29 -24.34
C ALA A 257 13.09 -6.73 -23.83
N GLY A 258 14.16 -7.52 -23.86
CA GLY A 258 14.12 -8.92 -23.42
C GLY A 258 15.33 -9.28 -22.58
N ARG A 259 15.12 -9.92 -21.43
CA ARG A 259 16.19 -10.57 -20.68
C ARG A 259 16.31 -12.01 -21.14
N LEU A 260 17.51 -12.41 -21.56
CA LEU A 260 17.77 -13.77 -22.04
C LEU A 260 17.92 -14.74 -20.86
N LEU A 261 17.07 -15.77 -20.81
CA LEU A 261 17.28 -16.96 -20.00
C LEU A 261 17.88 -18.04 -20.90
N ARG A 262 19.03 -18.57 -20.51
CA ARG A 262 19.76 -19.52 -21.35
C ARG A 262 19.40 -20.96 -21.08
N ALA A 263 19.42 -21.76 -22.13
CA ALA A 263 19.38 -23.21 -22.04
C ALA A 263 20.48 -23.72 -21.10
N GLY A 264 20.16 -24.73 -20.29
CA GLY A 264 21.12 -25.34 -19.36
C GLY A 264 21.58 -24.45 -18.22
N SER A 265 21.02 -23.26 -18.06
CA SER A 265 21.37 -22.38 -16.93
C SER A 265 20.80 -22.89 -15.61
N SER A 266 21.46 -22.54 -14.51
CA SER A 266 20.99 -22.76 -13.14
C SER A 266 20.69 -21.43 -12.47
N VAL A 267 19.66 -21.41 -11.62
CA VAL A 267 19.45 -20.35 -10.64
C VAL A 267 20.57 -20.41 -9.62
N VAL A 268 21.21 -19.27 -9.38
CA VAL A 268 22.31 -19.10 -8.43
C VAL A 268 21.92 -17.96 -7.50
N SER A 269 21.76 -18.27 -6.21
CA SER A 269 21.70 -17.23 -5.19
C SER A 269 23.05 -16.55 -5.08
N ASN A 270 23.02 -15.24 -4.93
CA ASN A 270 24.19 -14.42 -4.66
C ASN A 270 24.16 -13.82 -3.25
N SER A 271 22.99 -13.83 -2.62
CA SER A 271 22.76 -13.58 -1.21
C SER A 271 21.31 -13.89 -0.91
N LEU A 272 21.03 -14.96 -0.18
CA LEU A 272 19.72 -15.26 0.41
C LEU A 272 19.73 -14.80 1.87
N HIS A 273 18.78 -13.93 2.24
CA HIS A 273 18.57 -13.48 3.62
C HIS A 273 17.28 -14.10 4.16
N LEU A 274 17.43 -14.92 5.20
CA LEU A 274 16.32 -15.51 5.95
C LEU A 274 16.11 -14.75 7.27
N HIS A 275 14.84 -14.53 7.61
CA HIS A 275 14.40 -13.88 8.83
C HIS A 275 13.34 -14.73 9.52
N SER A 276 13.49 -14.98 10.81
CA SER A 276 12.44 -15.67 11.58
C SER A 276 11.16 -14.83 11.61
N ASN A 277 10.03 -15.48 11.42
CA ASN A 277 8.70 -14.88 11.54
C ASN A 277 8.04 -15.14 12.91
N GLY A 278 8.81 -15.62 13.91
CA GLY A 278 8.32 -15.90 15.26
C GLY A 278 7.71 -17.30 15.46
N ARG A 279 7.71 -18.16 14.44
CA ARG A 279 7.34 -19.58 14.55
C ARG A 279 8.19 -20.47 13.63
N ASP A 280 8.20 -21.77 13.89
CA ASP A 280 8.81 -22.75 13.00
C ASP A 280 8.04 -22.79 11.67
N THR A 281 8.74 -22.47 10.59
CA THR A 281 8.16 -22.30 9.26
C THR A 281 8.98 -23.03 8.22
N ARG A 282 8.31 -23.84 7.41
CA ARG A 282 8.88 -24.44 6.19
C ARG A 282 8.49 -23.59 5.00
N ALA A 283 9.48 -23.17 4.23
CA ALA A 283 9.25 -22.34 3.06
C ALA A 283 10.15 -22.75 1.89
N HIS A 284 9.69 -22.49 0.68
CA HIS A 284 10.54 -22.47 -0.51
C HIS A 284 10.07 -21.36 -1.45
N LEU A 285 10.98 -20.94 -2.33
CA LEU A 285 10.62 -20.05 -3.42
C LEU A 285 10.28 -20.83 -4.68
N GLU A 286 9.28 -20.34 -5.41
CA GLU A 286 9.04 -20.70 -6.80
C GLU A 286 9.25 -19.48 -7.68
N ILE A 287 10.07 -19.65 -8.73
CA ILE A 287 10.40 -18.61 -9.69
C ILE A 287 9.66 -18.91 -10.99
N GLY A 288 8.67 -18.10 -11.32
CA GLY A 288 7.87 -18.21 -12.53
C GLY A 288 8.41 -17.31 -13.64
N PHE A 289 8.88 -17.91 -14.73
CA PHE A 289 9.28 -17.21 -15.94
C PHE A 289 8.17 -17.25 -16.98
N ARG A 290 7.92 -16.11 -17.61
CA ARG A 290 7.04 -16.01 -18.78
C ARG A 290 7.84 -15.54 -19.96
N PHE A 291 7.65 -16.19 -21.09
CA PHE A 291 8.46 -15.96 -22.28
C PHE A 291 7.73 -15.11 -23.31
N HIS A 292 8.53 -14.43 -24.12
CA HIS A 292 8.09 -13.97 -25.43
C HIS A 292 7.92 -15.17 -26.39
N PRO A 293 7.25 -14.98 -27.55
CA PRO A 293 7.24 -15.96 -28.62
C PRO A 293 8.65 -16.44 -29.01
N PRO A 294 8.83 -17.68 -29.48
CA PRO A 294 10.16 -18.25 -29.77
C PRO A 294 10.99 -17.46 -30.80
N ASP A 295 10.35 -16.75 -31.72
CA ASP A 295 10.98 -15.93 -32.77
C ASP A 295 11.25 -14.48 -32.34
N TYR A 296 10.89 -14.11 -31.10
CA TYR A 296 11.08 -12.76 -30.59
C TYR A 296 12.56 -12.39 -30.52
N MET A 297 12.88 -11.20 -31.01
CA MET A 297 14.18 -10.56 -30.84
C MET A 297 14.00 -9.17 -30.24
N PRO A 298 14.63 -8.86 -29.10
CA PRO A 298 14.46 -7.55 -28.49
C PRO A 298 15.09 -6.46 -29.34
N LYS A 299 14.39 -5.35 -29.46
CA LYS A 299 14.87 -4.14 -30.15
C LYS A 299 15.97 -3.45 -29.35
N TYR A 300 15.86 -3.48 -28.03
CA TYR A 300 16.84 -2.89 -27.13
C TYR A 300 17.60 -3.93 -26.30
N ARG A 301 18.88 -3.67 -26.08
CA ARG A 301 19.72 -4.47 -25.18
C ARG A 301 19.73 -3.85 -23.78
N ARG A 302 19.85 -4.70 -22.77
CA ARG A 302 20.06 -4.25 -21.38
C ARG A 302 21.36 -3.46 -21.29
N ALA A 303 21.29 -2.29 -20.66
CA ALA A 303 22.45 -1.54 -20.20
C ALA A 303 22.44 -1.50 -18.66
N PHE A 304 23.62 -1.42 -18.06
CA PHE A 304 23.78 -1.26 -16.61
C PHE A 304 24.46 0.08 -16.34
N PHE A 305 23.82 0.90 -15.50
CA PHE A 305 24.36 2.19 -15.06
C PHE A 305 24.40 2.19 -13.52
N GLY A 306 25.60 2.28 -12.94
CA GLY A 306 25.75 2.47 -11.51
C GLY A 306 25.52 3.94 -11.14
N LEU A 307 24.55 4.23 -10.28
CA LEU A 307 24.17 5.59 -9.90
C LEU A 307 24.67 6.02 -8.50
N GLY A 308 25.41 5.17 -7.78
CA GLY A 308 25.90 5.51 -6.44
C GLY A 308 27.04 4.63 -5.94
N ASN A 309 27.77 5.14 -4.95
CA ASN A 309 28.71 4.40 -4.13
C ASN A 309 28.33 4.54 -2.65
N ALA A 310 28.52 3.49 -1.85
CA ALA A 310 28.27 3.53 -0.40
C ALA A 310 29.53 3.87 0.40
N SER A 311 30.68 3.93 -0.27
CA SER A 311 32.00 4.10 0.36
C SER A 311 32.23 5.48 0.98
N ASP A 312 31.48 6.51 0.53
CA ASP A 312 31.70 7.90 0.95
C ASP A 312 30.51 8.48 1.75
N ILE A 313 29.64 7.62 2.27
CA ILE A 313 28.45 8.03 3.05
C ILE A 313 28.72 7.90 4.56
N ASP A 314 28.75 9.03 5.27
CA ASP A 314 28.72 9.10 6.74
C ASP A 314 27.42 9.74 7.22
N ILE A 315 26.61 8.98 7.96
CA ILE A 315 25.38 9.46 8.61
C ILE A 315 25.66 9.56 10.12
N ARG A 316 25.99 10.75 10.59
CA ARG A 316 26.24 10.99 12.02
C ARG A 316 25.00 10.72 12.86
N ALA A 317 25.18 10.00 13.96
CA ALA A 317 24.15 9.76 14.95
C ALA A 317 23.49 11.08 15.41
N GLY A 318 22.16 11.12 15.44
CA GLY A 318 21.38 12.28 15.89
C GLY A 318 21.31 13.46 14.92
N ARG A 319 21.93 13.38 13.73
CA ARG A 319 21.84 14.45 12.73
C ARG A 319 20.51 14.38 11.98
N VAL A 320 19.56 15.23 12.37
CA VAL A 320 18.36 15.50 11.59
C VAL A 320 18.72 16.41 10.42
N ARG A 321 18.27 16.08 9.19
CA ARG A 321 18.43 16.95 8.03
C ARG A 321 17.78 18.32 8.33
N PRO A 322 18.46 19.46 8.10
CA PRO A 322 17.84 20.77 8.25
C PRO A 322 16.55 20.82 7.42
N GLY A 323 15.42 21.19 8.05
CA GLY A 323 14.09 21.22 7.41
C GLY A 323 13.15 20.05 7.76
N THR A 324 13.61 19.03 8.49
CA THR A 324 12.73 17.95 8.96
C THR A 324 12.12 18.33 10.33
N PRO A 325 10.78 18.35 10.51
CA PRO A 325 10.17 18.63 11.81
C PRO A 325 10.64 17.61 12.86
N ARG A 326 11.07 18.08 14.03
CA ARG A 326 11.36 17.19 15.17
C ARG A 326 10.06 16.59 15.66
N LEU A 327 9.95 15.26 15.65
CA LEU A 327 8.95 14.57 16.45
C LEU A 327 9.43 14.59 17.91
N SER A 328 8.87 15.49 18.71
CA SER A 328 9.05 15.51 20.16
C SER A 328 8.25 14.37 20.79
N GLY A 329 8.81 13.16 20.79
CA GLY A 329 8.39 12.08 21.69
C GLY A 329 9.18 12.14 23.01
N PRO A 330 8.59 11.75 24.15
CA PRO A 330 9.31 11.70 25.42
C PRO A 330 10.47 10.68 25.33
N GLN A 331 11.67 11.10 25.74
CA GLN A 331 12.84 10.24 25.88
C GLN A 331 12.52 9.09 26.85
N PRO A 332 12.85 7.82 26.51
CA PRO A 332 12.82 6.75 27.49
C PRO A 332 13.89 7.03 28.55
N ALA A 333 13.49 6.97 29.82
CA ALA A 333 14.39 7.07 30.95
C ALA A 333 15.41 5.93 30.90
N HIS A 334 16.70 6.27 30.83
CA HIS A 334 17.78 5.32 31.06
C HIS A 334 17.61 4.69 32.44
N GLN A 335 17.33 3.38 32.49
CA GLN A 335 17.60 2.59 33.69
C GLN A 335 19.06 2.16 33.64
N ASP A 336 19.89 2.85 34.43
CA ASP A 336 21.17 2.32 34.86
C ASP A 336 20.92 1.02 35.65
N ARG A 337 21.44 -0.10 35.16
CA ARG A 337 21.68 -1.28 35.98
C ARG A 337 23.12 -1.73 35.81
N HIS A 338 23.94 -1.28 36.75
CA HIS A 338 25.14 -1.97 37.18
C HIS A 338 24.74 -3.28 37.88
N LEU A 339 25.14 -4.41 37.31
CA LEU A 339 25.88 -5.54 37.91
C LEU A 339 25.77 -6.77 37.01
#